data_AF-A0A3D4NPZ3-F1
#
_entry.id   AF-A0A3D4NPZ3-F1
#
_cell.length_a   1.000
_cell.length_b   1.000
_cell.length_c   1.000
_cell.angle_alpha   90.00
_cell.angle_beta   90.00
_cell.angle_gamma   90.00
#
_symmetry.space_group_name_H-M   'P 1'
#
loop_
_entity.id
_entity.type
_entity.pdbx_description
1 polymer ?
#
loop_
_entity_poly.entity_id
_entity_poly.type
_entity_poly.pdbx_seq_one_letter_code
_entity_poly.pdbx_strand_id
1 'polypeptide(L)'
;MTWRDNYRPASFRGVPFYVESADSTHGRRQAVHEHAQRDVPYTEDLGRKAREFSVSGYLIGLEYQTQRDELIKACETAGPGVLVHPYRGEMTVTCRGLGVSESSGEGGMCVVKLTFLEAGEASYPSAKVDTVNAISAKGNAVTTAAGTSFVSNFLTAGLPAYVAESAATGLADLGEFMAAPGLNFAGDLQAASDFYLQAKGLSSDALSLVQQPLQMVSRITGLLGSIRLAFGSNAFGMLTSLFDRSPPSYSGSTATPSRQQQATNSLAMNALVRQVVIAEAAKAAVVTQTSVTTPVSAAAGKGASKAQALARPASVQTITSLTPTIYDSYQAAIKVREELVDRIDTESEATPNDEIYVTLSDLRTSVVQAVPNPEQNLARIVQYVPRETLPSLLVAYQIYGDAGRADEIAARNSPRHPGFLMGGNQLEVLANG
;
A
#
# COMPACT_ATOMS: atom_id res chain seq x y z
N MET A 1 -24.36 -16.17 40.37
CA MET A 1 -23.11 -15.69 41.02
C MET A 1 -23.45 -14.39 41.70
N THR A 2 -23.29 -14.34 43.02
CA THR A 2 -23.73 -13.19 43.83
C THR A 2 -22.66 -12.10 43.83
N TRP A 3 -23.04 -10.84 44.06
CA TRP A 3 -22.10 -9.72 44.13
C TRP A 3 -21.00 -9.90 45.21
N ARG A 4 -21.25 -10.76 46.21
CA ARG A 4 -20.27 -11.15 47.24
C ARG A 4 -19.15 -12.04 46.70
N ASP A 5 -19.43 -12.86 45.70
CA ASP A 5 -18.43 -13.77 45.09
C ASP A 5 -17.42 -13.01 44.20
N ASN A 6 -17.74 -11.78 43.81
CA ASN A 6 -16.92 -10.92 42.95
C ASN A 6 -16.21 -9.78 43.71
N TYR A 7 -16.30 -9.75 45.05
CA TYR A 7 -15.68 -8.70 45.87
C TYR A 7 -14.15 -8.89 45.87
N ARG A 8 -13.45 -8.04 45.13
CA ARG A 8 -11.98 -7.98 45.14
C ARG A 8 -11.51 -6.88 46.10
N PRO A 9 -10.44 -7.10 46.90
CA PRO A 9 -9.85 -6.03 47.68
C PRO A 9 -9.42 -4.90 46.74
N ALA A 10 -9.81 -3.67 47.04
CA ALA A 10 -9.48 -2.55 46.17
C ALA A 10 -7.99 -2.26 46.27
N SER A 11 -7.34 -2.02 45.13
CA SER A 11 -5.95 -1.60 45.11
C SER A 11 -5.66 -0.70 43.93
N PHE A 12 -4.75 0.25 44.11
CA PHE A 12 -4.26 1.11 43.04
C PHE A 12 -2.75 0.95 42.94
N ARG A 13 -2.27 0.49 41.78
CA ARG A 13 -0.84 0.14 41.54
C ARG A 13 -0.27 -0.80 42.62
N GLY A 14 -1.11 -1.69 43.15
CA GLY A 14 -0.74 -2.65 44.19
C GLY A 14 -0.91 -2.17 45.64
N VAL A 15 -1.23 -0.90 45.88
CA VAL A 15 -1.49 -0.38 47.24
C VAL A 15 -2.95 -0.64 47.62
N PRO A 16 -3.25 -1.43 48.66
CA PRO A 16 -4.61 -1.77 49.05
C PRO A 16 -5.31 -0.63 49.78
N PHE A 17 -6.62 -0.47 49.56
CA PHE A 17 -7.46 0.47 50.31
C PHE A 17 -8.91 -0.06 50.41
N TYR A 18 -9.68 0.44 51.38
CA TYR A 18 -11.10 0.08 51.51
C TYR A 18 -11.98 1.09 50.77
N VAL A 19 -13.05 0.62 50.13
CA VAL A 19 -13.98 1.46 49.37
C VAL A 19 -15.29 1.60 50.13
N GLU A 20 -15.72 2.85 50.32
CA GLU A 20 -16.99 3.21 50.94
C GLU A 20 -18.04 3.55 49.88
N SER A 21 -17.66 4.36 48.88
CA SER A 21 -18.55 4.76 47.79
C SER A 21 -17.79 4.95 46.48
N ALA A 22 -18.50 4.77 45.36
CA ALA A 22 -17.94 4.94 44.03
C ALA A 22 -18.96 5.65 43.12
N ASP A 23 -18.64 6.89 42.77
CA ASP A 23 -19.46 7.72 41.90
C ASP A 23 -18.86 7.78 40.50
N SER A 24 -19.70 7.78 39.47
CA SER A 24 -19.22 7.85 38.09
C SER A 24 -20.15 8.68 37.22
N THR A 25 -19.56 9.56 36.41
CA THR A 25 -20.31 10.39 35.47
C THR A 25 -20.16 9.83 34.06
N HIS A 26 -21.29 9.65 33.36
CA HIS A 26 -21.33 9.14 32.00
C HIS A 26 -21.99 10.19 31.08
N GLY A 27 -21.44 10.40 29.89
CA GLY A 27 -22.02 11.33 28.93
C GLY A 27 -21.28 11.40 27.59
N ARG A 28 -21.84 12.16 26.66
CA ARG A 28 -21.21 12.55 25.39
C ARG A 28 -20.84 14.03 25.44
N ARG A 29 -19.78 14.42 24.74
CA ARG A 29 -19.41 15.82 24.54
C ARG A 29 -20.34 16.38 23.48
N GLN A 30 -20.93 17.52 23.78
CA GLN A 30 -21.88 18.19 22.90
C GLN A 30 -21.46 19.66 22.83
N ALA A 31 -21.23 20.19 21.63
CA ALA A 31 -20.98 21.60 21.39
C ALA A 31 -22.32 22.28 21.07
N VAL A 32 -22.71 23.22 21.91
CA VAL A 32 -23.98 23.95 21.77
C VAL A 32 -23.69 25.25 21.05
N HIS A 33 -24.31 25.43 19.88
CA HIS A 33 -24.23 26.62 19.05
C HIS A 33 -25.54 27.40 19.17
N GLU A 34 -25.44 28.59 19.76
CA GLU A 34 -26.54 29.54 19.90
C GLU A 34 -26.37 30.66 18.88
N HIS A 35 -27.38 30.84 18.02
CA HIS A 35 -27.42 31.92 17.03
C HIS A 35 -28.48 32.96 17.41
N ALA A 36 -28.18 34.24 17.20
CA ALA A 36 -29.10 35.34 17.52
C ALA A 36 -30.45 35.18 16.80
N GLN A 37 -31.55 35.46 17.52
CA GLN A 37 -32.96 35.31 17.08
C GLN A 37 -33.43 33.87 16.79
N ARG A 38 -32.73 32.84 17.30
CA ARG A 38 -33.19 31.46 17.22
C ARG A 38 -33.43 30.90 18.62
N ASP A 39 -34.67 30.50 18.90
CA ASP A 39 -35.08 30.01 20.22
C ASP A 39 -34.62 28.57 20.52
N VAL A 40 -34.13 27.83 19.51
CA VAL A 40 -33.65 26.45 19.65
C VAL A 40 -32.17 26.35 19.26
N PRO A 41 -31.27 26.00 20.19
CA PRO A 41 -29.84 25.86 19.92
C PRO A 41 -29.54 24.62 19.07
N TYR A 42 -28.51 24.70 18.23
CA TYR A 42 -27.98 23.54 17.51
C TYR A 42 -26.92 22.85 18.37
N THR A 43 -26.97 21.53 18.50
CA THR A 43 -25.99 20.79 19.30
C THR A 43 -25.24 19.79 18.43
N GLU A 44 -23.93 19.97 18.29
CA GLU A 44 -23.02 19.07 17.57
C GLU A 44 -22.41 18.05 18.54
N ASP A 45 -22.48 16.76 18.20
CA ASP A 45 -21.95 15.68 19.03
C ASP A 45 -20.46 15.46 18.77
N LEU A 46 -19.62 15.81 19.75
CA LEU A 46 -18.17 15.72 19.68
C LEU A 46 -17.62 14.38 20.23
N GLY A 47 -18.47 13.35 20.31
CA GLY A 47 -18.09 12.01 20.72
C GLY A 47 -18.23 11.73 22.22
N ARG A 48 -17.72 10.58 22.67
CA ARG A 48 -17.85 10.14 24.07
C ARG A 48 -17.03 11.03 25.01
N LYS A 49 -17.63 11.51 26.11
CA LYS A 49 -16.91 12.25 27.16
C LYS A 49 -15.97 11.28 27.87
N ALA A 50 -14.75 11.74 28.18
CA ALA A 50 -13.81 10.98 28.99
C ALA A 50 -14.51 10.55 30.28
N ARG A 51 -14.48 9.25 30.59
CA ARG A 51 -15.12 8.74 31.81
C ARG A 51 -14.27 9.18 32.99
N GLU A 52 -14.86 10.03 33.81
CA GLU A 52 -14.32 10.42 35.10
C GLU A 52 -15.17 9.77 36.19
N PHE A 53 -14.51 9.14 37.14
CA PHE A 53 -15.16 8.54 38.29
C PHE A 53 -14.32 8.78 39.53
N SER A 54 -15.01 8.94 40.65
CA SER A 54 -14.40 9.19 41.95
C SER A 54 -14.69 8.03 42.89
N VAL A 55 -13.67 7.58 43.59
CA VAL A 55 -13.75 6.52 44.59
C VAL A 55 -13.46 7.14 45.95
N SER A 56 -14.41 7.04 46.87
CA SER A 56 -14.20 7.43 48.26
C SER A 56 -13.97 6.17 49.09
N GLY A 57 -12.95 6.20 49.91
CA GLY A 57 -12.47 5.05 50.66
C GLY A 57 -11.74 5.45 51.92
N TYR A 58 -11.22 4.46 52.63
CA TYR A 58 -10.46 4.69 53.85
C TYR A 58 -9.31 3.70 53.99
N LEU A 59 -8.29 4.13 54.72
CA LEU A 59 -7.18 3.33 55.20
C LEU A 59 -7.32 3.21 56.71
N ILE A 60 -7.27 1.99 57.24
CA ILE A 60 -7.42 1.71 58.66
C ILE A 60 -6.37 0.70 59.12
N GLY A 61 -5.74 0.93 60.26
CA GLY A 61 -4.76 0.02 60.85
C GLY A 61 -3.54 0.71 61.44
N LEU A 62 -2.64 -0.08 62.04
CA LEU A 62 -1.38 0.42 62.63
C LEU A 62 -0.44 1.05 61.58
N GLU A 63 -0.49 0.56 60.35
CA GLU A 63 0.37 0.97 59.23
C GLU A 63 -0.32 1.95 58.26
N TYR A 64 -1.40 2.60 58.69
CA TYR A 64 -2.19 3.48 57.80
C TYR A 64 -1.35 4.65 57.24
N GLN A 65 -0.35 5.13 57.99
CA GLN A 65 0.56 6.21 57.58
C GLN A 65 1.46 5.78 56.42
N THR A 66 2.05 4.58 56.50
CA THR A 66 2.88 3.99 55.45
C THR A 66 2.07 3.76 54.17
N GLN A 67 0.87 3.19 54.31
CA GLN A 67 -0.03 2.93 53.18
C GLN A 67 -0.53 4.23 52.51
N ARG A 68 -0.79 5.28 53.31
CA ARG A 68 -1.17 6.60 52.80
C ARG A 68 -0.07 7.19 51.93
N ASP A 69 1.17 7.17 52.41
CA ASP A 69 2.31 7.76 51.70
C ASP A 69 2.64 6.97 50.41
N GLU A 70 2.47 5.64 50.43
CA GLU A 70 2.57 4.81 49.22
C GLU A 70 1.45 5.10 48.20
N LEU A 71 0.22 5.33 48.67
CA LEU A 71 -0.93 5.64 47.81
C LEU A 71 -0.80 7.04 47.18
N ILE A 72 -0.27 8.02 47.93
CA ILE A 72 0.10 9.34 47.40
C ILE A 72 1.14 9.17 46.29
N LYS A 73 2.22 8.45 46.56
CA LYS A 73 3.29 8.19 45.58
C LYS A 73 2.77 7.47 44.34
N ALA A 74 1.86 6.52 44.50
CA ALA A 74 1.23 5.81 43.39
C ALA A 74 0.39 6.74 42.49
N CYS A 75 -0.31 7.72 43.08
CA CYS A 75 -1.10 8.72 42.35
C CYS A 75 -0.22 9.78 41.66
N GLU A 76 0.90 10.18 42.28
CA GLU A 76 1.85 11.16 41.71
C GLU A 76 2.77 10.57 40.62
N THR A 77 2.89 9.24 40.55
CA THR A 77 3.71 8.58 39.52
C THR A 77 3.08 8.75 38.13
N ALA A 78 3.85 9.28 37.18
CA ALA A 78 3.39 9.51 35.81
C ALA A 78 2.92 8.20 35.11
N GLY A 79 1.94 8.35 34.21
CA GLY A 79 1.43 7.27 33.36
C GLY A 79 0.24 6.48 33.92
N PRO A 80 -0.36 5.61 33.10
CA PRO A 80 -1.50 4.79 33.50
C PRO A 80 -1.12 3.76 34.56
N GLY A 81 -2.01 3.53 35.53
CA GLY A 81 -1.89 2.53 36.58
C GLY A 81 -3.10 1.59 36.60
N VAL A 82 -2.89 0.37 37.09
CA VAL A 82 -3.98 -0.59 37.28
C VAL A 82 -4.71 -0.28 38.58
N LEU A 83 -6.02 -0.05 38.48
CA LEU A 83 -6.95 0.04 39.58
C LEU A 83 -7.78 -1.25 39.63
N VAL A 84 -7.73 -1.95 40.76
CA VAL A 84 -8.65 -3.04 41.06
C VAL A 84 -9.79 -2.46 41.88
N HIS A 85 -10.99 -2.43 41.30
CA HIS A 85 -12.18 -1.90 41.94
C HIS A 85 -13.12 -3.04 42.39
N PRO A 86 -13.65 -3.03 43.63
CA PRO A 86 -14.44 -4.15 44.18
C PRO A 86 -15.67 -4.52 43.34
N TYR A 87 -16.29 -3.53 42.70
CA TYR A 87 -17.50 -3.72 41.86
C TYR A 87 -17.23 -3.72 40.36
N ARG A 88 -16.04 -3.26 39.91
CA ARG A 88 -15.77 -2.99 38.48
C ARG A 88 -14.61 -3.79 37.90
N GLY A 89 -13.94 -4.60 38.73
CA GLY A 89 -12.80 -5.40 38.31
C GLY A 89 -11.55 -4.54 38.07
N GLU A 90 -10.64 -5.05 37.26
CA GLU A 90 -9.36 -4.41 36.95
C GLU A 90 -9.54 -3.43 35.79
N MET A 91 -9.06 -2.21 35.98
CA MET A 91 -9.12 -1.15 34.98
C MET A 91 -7.84 -0.33 34.93
N THR A 92 -7.43 0.05 33.73
CA THR A 92 -6.28 0.91 33.50
C THR A 92 -6.71 2.37 33.54
N VAL A 93 -6.19 3.12 34.50
CA VAL A 93 -6.66 4.48 34.83
C VAL A 93 -5.49 5.41 35.09
N THR A 94 -5.71 6.70 34.89
CA THR A 94 -4.78 7.75 35.30
C THR A 94 -5.35 8.47 36.51
N CYS A 95 -4.57 8.59 37.58
CA CYS A 95 -4.98 9.34 38.77
C CYS A 95 -4.97 10.85 38.44
N ARG A 96 -6.12 11.51 38.55
CA ARG A 96 -6.25 12.97 38.33
C ARG A 96 -5.94 13.75 39.61
N GLY A 97 -6.30 13.18 40.75
CA GLY A 97 -6.08 13.79 42.05
C GLY A 97 -6.50 12.88 43.19
N LEU A 98 -5.86 13.09 44.34
CA LEU A 98 -6.10 12.39 45.58
C LEU A 98 -6.33 13.44 46.69
N GLY A 99 -7.49 13.38 47.34
CA GLY A 99 -7.77 14.10 48.58
C GLY A 99 -7.60 13.18 49.77
N VAL A 100 -6.89 13.63 50.80
CA VAL A 100 -6.63 12.90 52.04
C VAL A 100 -7.20 13.74 53.17
N SER A 101 -8.06 13.14 54.01
CA SER A 101 -8.67 13.81 55.16
C SER A 101 -8.44 12.97 56.42
N GLU A 102 -7.85 13.60 57.43
CA GLU A 102 -7.55 13.02 58.73
C GLU A 102 -8.22 13.86 59.81
N SER A 103 -8.99 13.22 60.68
CA SER A 103 -9.68 13.87 61.80
C SER A 103 -9.09 13.40 63.11
N SER A 104 -8.79 14.34 64.02
CA SER A 104 -8.24 14.04 65.36
C SER A 104 -9.21 13.29 66.28
N GLY A 105 -10.49 13.17 65.90
CA GLY A 105 -11.48 12.34 66.59
C GLY A 105 -11.48 10.86 66.20
N GLU A 106 -10.87 10.50 65.05
CA GLU A 106 -10.86 9.15 64.48
C GLU A 106 -9.41 8.67 64.35
N GLY A 107 -8.78 8.38 65.49
CA GLY A 107 -7.39 7.92 65.53
C GLY A 107 -7.21 6.56 64.82
N GLY A 108 -6.19 6.47 63.94
CA GLY A 108 -5.85 5.23 63.23
C GLY A 108 -6.59 5.01 61.91
N MET A 109 -7.28 6.04 61.40
CA MET A 109 -8.01 6.01 60.13
C MET A 109 -7.73 7.25 59.29
N CYS A 110 -7.70 7.08 57.97
CA CYS A 110 -7.59 8.17 57.01
C CYS A 110 -8.60 7.97 55.89
N VAL A 111 -9.39 9.01 55.59
CA VAL A 111 -10.35 9.00 54.47
C VAL A 111 -9.66 9.49 53.21
N VAL A 112 -9.77 8.73 52.13
CA VAL A 112 -9.18 9.03 50.83
C VAL A 112 -10.25 9.20 49.77
N LYS A 113 -10.12 10.25 48.95
CA LYS A 113 -10.98 10.50 47.79
C LYS A 113 -10.12 10.56 46.54
N LEU A 114 -10.21 9.53 45.71
CA LEU A 114 -9.44 9.37 44.48
C LEU A 114 -10.31 9.74 43.28
N THR A 115 -9.79 10.56 42.38
CA THR A 115 -10.43 10.87 41.10
C THR A 115 -9.62 10.26 39.97
N PHE A 116 -10.25 9.37 39.20
CA PHE A 116 -9.62 8.64 38.11
C PHE A 116 -10.21 9.02 36.75
N LEU A 117 -9.35 9.03 35.74
CA LEU A 117 -9.69 9.13 34.33
C LEU A 117 -9.38 7.80 33.64
N GLU A 118 -10.26 7.34 32.75
CA GLU A 118 -9.99 6.18 31.88
C GLU A 118 -8.74 6.45 31.05
N ALA A 119 -7.73 5.58 31.15
CA ALA A 119 -6.53 5.69 30.35
C ALA A 119 -6.87 5.28 28.91
N GLY A 120 -7.17 6.26 28.05
CA GLY A 120 -7.28 6.01 26.63
C GLY A 120 -5.92 5.58 26.09
N GLU A 121 -5.86 4.47 25.35
CA GLU A 121 -4.72 4.20 24.49
C GLU A 121 -4.58 5.39 23.53
N ALA A 122 -3.42 6.05 23.54
CA ALA A 122 -3.10 7.07 22.56
C ALA A 122 -2.92 6.37 21.21
N SER A 123 -4.03 6.06 20.54
CA SER A 123 -4.04 5.74 19.13
C SER A 123 -3.75 7.05 18.40
N TYR A 124 -2.47 7.42 18.34
CA TYR A 124 -2.02 8.48 17.46
C TYR A 124 -2.43 8.09 16.04
N PRO A 125 -2.93 9.02 15.21
CA PRO A 125 -3.04 8.77 13.79
C PRO A 125 -1.62 8.48 13.28
N SER A 126 -1.30 7.21 13.05
CA SER A 126 -0.10 6.86 12.31
C SER A 126 -0.24 7.48 10.93
N ALA A 127 0.77 8.23 10.49
CA ALA A 127 0.81 8.74 9.13
C ALA A 127 0.71 7.52 8.21
N LYS A 128 -0.44 7.36 7.55
CA LYS A 128 -0.67 6.28 6.60
C LYS A 128 0.33 6.52 5.47
N VAL A 129 1.29 5.60 5.32
CA VAL A 129 2.30 5.70 4.26
C VAL A 129 1.56 5.68 2.93
N ASP A 130 1.80 6.70 2.10
CA ASP A 130 1.35 6.71 0.73
C ASP A 130 2.14 5.66 -0.05
N THR A 131 1.53 4.48 -0.20
CA THR A 131 2.15 3.31 -0.82
C THR A 131 2.47 3.55 -2.30
N VAL A 132 1.71 4.41 -2.98
CA VAL A 132 1.91 4.79 -4.39
C VAL A 132 3.19 5.60 -4.55
N ASN A 133 3.37 6.62 -3.72
CA ASN A 133 4.54 7.46 -3.77
C ASN A 133 5.79 6.70 -3.28
N ALA A 134 5.66 5.87 -2.24
CA ALA A 134 6.75 5.06 -1.73
C ALA A 134 7.29 4.08 -2.79
N ILE A 135 6.42 3.29 -3.44
CA ILE A 135 6.86 2.33 -4.46
C ILE A 135 7.42 3.02 -5.71
N SER A 136 6.86 4.18 -6.08
CA SER A 136 7.37 4.97 -7.21
C SER A 136 8.78 5.48 -6.93
N ALA A 137 9.04 5.99 -5.72
CA ALA A 137 10.36 6.45 -5.32
C ALA A 137 11.39 5.31 -5.31
N LYS A 138 11.04 4.15 -4.72
CA LYS A 138 11.94 2.98 -4.70
C LYS A 138 12.19 2.41 -6.09
N GLY A 139 11.16 2.34 -6.93
CA GLY A 139 11.32 1.91 -8.32
C GLY A 139 12.22 2.86 -9.12
N ASN A 140 12.09 4.18 -8.93
CA ASN A 140 13.00 5.14 -9.58
C ASN A 140 14.45 4.97 -9.10
N ALA A 141 14.67 4.67 -7.82
CA ALA A 141 16.02 4.40 -7.30
C ALA A 141 16.67 3.19 -7.99
N VAL A 142 15.91 2.10 -8.20
CA VAL A 142 16.38 0.93 -8.97
C VAL A 142 16.72 1.33 -10.41
N THR A 143 15.85 2.09 -11.09
CA THR A 143 16.11 2.57 -12.46
C THR A 143 17.39 3.41 -12.55
N THR A 144 17.64 4.29 -11.57
CA THR A 144 18.85 5.11 -11.50
C THR A 144 20.09 4.26 -11.25
N ALA A 145 20.05 3.34 -10.28
CA ALA A 145 21.18 2.46 -9.97
C ALA A 145 21.52 1.54 -11.17
N ALA A 146 20.50 1.00 -11.86
CA ALA A 146 20.65 0.21 -13.08
C ALA A 146 21.34 1.00 -14.20
N GLY A 147 20.93 2.26 -14.41
CA GLY A 147 21.54 3.15 -15.40
C GLY A 147 23.01 3.43 -15.10
N THR A 148 23.34 3.73 -13.84
CA THR A 148 24.73 3.96 -13.39
C THR A 148 25.59 2.71 -13.58
N SER A 149 25.10 1.55 -13.16
CA SER A 149 25.80 0.27 -13.31
C SER A 149 26.01 -0.10 -14.78
N PHE A 150 25.03 0.16 -15.65
CA PHE A 150 25.15 -0.05 -17.09
C PHE A 150 26.29 0.79 -17.67
N VAL A 151 26.31 2.10 -17.41
CA VAL A 151 27.32 3.02 -17.95
C VAL A 151 28.72 2.67 -17.46
N SER A 152 28.85 2.16 -16.23
CA SER A 152 30.14 1.72 -15.68
C SER A 152 30.71 0.47 -16.35
N ASN A 153 29.84 -0.46 -16.78
CA ASN A 153 30.26 -1.78 -17.29
C ASN A 153 30.27 -1.87 -18.82
N PHE A 154 29.47 -1.03 -19.48
CA PHE A 154 29.28 -1.07 -20.93
C PHE A 154 30.37 -0.29 -21.67
N LEU A 155 31.17 -0.98 -22.48
CA LEU A 155 32.29 -0.40 -23.23
C LEU A 155 32.32 -0.89 -24.68
N THR A 156 32.37 0.07 -25.60
CA THR A 156 32.50 -0.18 -27.05
C THR A 156 33.64 0.62 -27.69
N ALA A 157 34.07 1.72 -27.06
CA ALA A 157 35.19 2.53 -27.52
C ALA A 157 36.52 1.76 -27.41
N GLY A 158 37.37 1.86 -28.44
CA GLY A 158 38.69 1.23 -28.46
C GLY A 158 38.68 -0.29 -28.69
N LEU A 159 37.53 -0.87 -29.02
CA LEU A 159 37.36 -2.29 -29.29
C LEU A 159 37.03 -2.55 -30.77
N PRO A 160 37.17 -3.80 -31.25
CA PRO A 160 36.79 -4.15 -32.61
C PRO A 160 35.30 -3.88 -32.90
N ALA A 161 34.99 -3.55 -34.16
CA ALA A 161 33.65 -3.18 -34.61
C ALA A 161 32.56 -4.20 -34.23
N TYR A 162 32.88 -5.49 -34.27
CA TYR A 162 31.93 -6.55 -33.93
C TYR A 162 31.38 -6.46 -32.48
N VAL A 163 32.09 -5.82 -31.54
CA VAL A 163 31.62 -5.64 -30.16
C VAL A 163 30.46 -4.64 -30.12
N ALA A 164 30.58 -3.54 -30.87
CA ALA A 164 29.52 -2.55 -31.02
C ALA A 164 28.37 -3.11 -31.87
N GLU A 165 28.67 -3.83 -32.95
CA GLU A 165 27.65 -4.48 -33.79
C GLU A 165 26.83 -5.49 -32.99
N SER A 166 27.46 -6.34 -32.18
CA SER A 166 26.75 -7.29 -31.32
C SER A 166 25.81 -6.61 -30.33
N ALA A 167 26.22 -5.48 -29.74
CA ALA A 167 25.35 -4.72 -28.85
C ALA A 167 24.21 -4.04 -29.62
N ALA A 168 24.49 -3.54 -30.82
CA ALA A 168 23.48 -2.92 -31.69
C ALA A 168 22.44 -3.94 -32.15
N THR A 169 22.85 -5.18 -32.48
CA THR A 169 21.93 -6.27 -32.78
C THR A 169 21.01 -6.56 -31.61
N GLY A 170 21.54 -6.74 -30.40
CA GLY A 170 20.69 -7.03 -29.24
C GLY A 170 19.75 -5.88 -28.89
N LEU A 171 20.17 -4.62 -29.12
CA LEU A 171 19.30 -3.45 -28.95
C LEU A 171 18.20 -3.39 -30.02
N ALA A 172 18.53 -3.75 -31.26
CA ALA A 172 17.57 -3.83 -32.36
C ALA A 172 16.54 -4.95 -32.14
N ASP A 173 16.98 -6.12 -31.65
CA ASP A 173 16.11 -7.24 -31.30
C ASP A 173 15.13 -6.88 -30.18
N LEU A 174 15.59 -6.12 -29.17
CA LEU A 174 14.72 -5.58 -28.12
C LEU A 174 13.66 -4.64 -28.71
N GLY A 175 14.06 -3.70 -29.56
CA GLY A 175 13.13 -2.77 -30.21
C GLY A 175 12.13 -3.48 -31.12
N GLU A 176 12.56 -4.50 -31.86
CA GLU A 176 11.68 -5.31 -32.71
C GLU A 176 10.67 -6.12 -31.89
N PHE A 177 11.09 -6.72 -30.78
CA PHE A 177 10.19 -7.41 -29.88
C PHE A 177 9.12 -6.49 -29.30
N MET A 178 9.54 -5.30 -28.85
CA MET A 178 8.63 -4.31 -28.29
C MET A 178 7.69 -3.69 -29.34
N ALA A 179 8.06 -3.77 -30.63
CA ALA A 179 7.24 -3.34 -31.75
C ALA A 179 6.56 -4.50 -32.49
N ALA A 180 6.46 -5.69 -31.86
CA ALA A 180 5.88 -6.87 -32.50
C ALA A 180 4.37 -6.67 -32.78
N PRO A 181 3.86 -7.17 -33.92
CA PRO A 181 2.42 -7.19 -34.18
C PRO A 181 1.72 -8.15 -33.20
N GLY A 182 0.50 -7.81 -32.78
CA GLY A 182 -0.30 -8.64 -31.87
C GLY A 182 -0.14 -8.30 -30.38
N LEU A 183 0.55 -7.21 -30.04
CA LEU A 183 0.58 -6.68 -28.68
C LEU A 183 -0.80 -6.13 -28.29
N ASN A 184 -1.32 -6.59 -27.15
CA ASN A 184 -2.64 -6.22 -26.65
C ASN A 184 -2.56 -4.91 -25.85
N PHE A 185 -2.71 -3.79 -26.55
CA PHE A 185 -2.83 -2.48 -25.91
C PHE A 185 -4.19 -2.34 -25.22
N ALA A 186 -4.19 -2.08 -23.91
CA ALA A 186 -5.37 -1.69 -23.15
C ALA A 186 -5.27 -0.26 -22.59
N GLY A 187 -4.26 0.48 -23.02
CA GLY A 187 -4.05 1.90 -22.67
C GLY A 187 -4.57 2.86 -23.74
N ASP A 188 -3.99 4.06 -23.77
CA ASP A 188 -4.34 5.11 -24.74
C ASP A 188 -3.79 4.76 -26.13
N LEU A 189 -4.61 4.93 -27.17
CA LEU A 189 -4.24 4.71 -28.56
C LEU A 189 -3.06 5.60 -29.01
N GLN A 190 -3.01 6.86 -28.55
CA GLN A 190 -1.90 7.76 -28.84
C GLN A 190 -0.63 7.28 -28.14
N ALA A 191 -0.72 6.90 -26.86
CA ALA A 191 0.41 6.35 -26.12
C ALA A 191 0.92 5.03 -26.73
N ALA A 192 0.01 4.17 -27.22
CA ALA A 192 0.36 2.95 -27.94
C ALA A 192 1.09 3.25 -29.27
N SER A 193 0.63 4.26 -30.01
CA SER A 193 1.31 4.69 -31.23
C SER A 193 2.69 5.28 -30.94
N ASP A 194 2.80 6.13 -29.92
CA ASP A 194 4.08 6.73 -29.50
C ASP A 194 5.06 5.65 -29.03
N PHE A 195 4.59 4.70 -28.24
CA PHE A 195 5.37 3.53 -27.81
C PHE A 195 5.88 2.73 -29.00
N TYR A 196 5.02 2.42 -29.98
CA TYR A 196 5.40 1.69 -31.18
C TYR A 196 6.50 2.42 -31.98
N LEU A 197 6.34 3.74 -32.19
CA LEU A 197 7.32 4.56 -32.89
C LEU A 197 8.64 4.65 -32.12
N GLN A 198 8.58 4.77 -30.79
CA GLN A 198 9.77 4.79 -29.95
C GLN A 198 10.53 3.46 -29.99
N ALA A 199 9.81 2.33 -29.96
CA ALA A 199 10.38 0.99 -30.08
C ALA A 199 11.02 0.75 -31.45
N LYS A 200 10.38 1.17 -32.54
CA LYS A 200 10.99 1.13 -33.89
C LYS A 200 12.22 2.04 -34.00
N GLY A 201 12.17 3.24 -33.41
CA GLY A 201 13.31 4.14 -33.34
C GLY A 201 14.50 3.56 -32.58
N LEU A 202 14.26 2.74 -31.55
CA LEU A 202 15.33 2.05 -30.82
C LEU A 202 16.13 1.11 -31.74
N SER A 203 15.44 0.42 -32.64
CA SER A 203 16.05 -0.48 -33.62
C SER A 203 16.77 0.28 -34.74
N SER A 204 16.17 1.37 -35.27
CA SER A 204 16.81 2.17 -36.32
C SER A 204 18.08 2.87 -35.85
N ASP A 205 18.09 3.32 -34.59
CA ASP A 205 19.17 4.14 -34.03
C ASP A 205 20.18 3.28 -33.24
N ALA A 206 20.08 1.95 -33.30
CA ALA A 206 20.82 1.05 -32.42
C ALA A 206 22.35 1.27 -32.46
N LEU A 207 22.92 1.43 -33.66
CA LEU A 207 24.36 1.62 -33.83
C LEU A 207 24.85 2.96 -33.25
N SER A 208 24.06 4.04 -33.38
CA SER A 208 24.41 5.35 -32.84
C SER A 208 24.25 5.40 -31.31
N LEU A 209 23.21 4.73 -30.78
CA LEU A 209 22.95 4.64 -29.34
C LEU A 209 24.03 3.83 -28.61
N VAL A 210 24.52 2.73 -29.19
CA VAL A 210 25.59 1.91 -28.61
C VAL A 210 26.92 2.67 -28.46
N GLN A 211 27.11 3.75 -29.23
CA GLN A 211 28.26 4.64 -29.09
C GLN A 211 28.02 5.75 -28.04
N GLN A 212 26.80 5.89 -27.52
CA GLN A 212 26.38 6.90 -26.55
C GLN A 212 25.64 6.25 -25.37
N PRO A 213 26.33 5.57 -24.44
CA PRO A 213 25.71 4.76 -23.39
C PRO A 213 24.67 5.50 -22.53
N LEU A 214 24.91 6.78 -22.22
CA LEU A 214 23.95 7.61 -21.46
C LEU A 214 22.63 7.86 -22.21
N GLN A 215 22.71 8.09 -23.53
CA GLN A 215 21.53 8.26 -24.37
C GLN A 215 20.79 6.94 -24.55
N MET A 216 21.53 5.83 -24.69
CA MET A 216 20.97 4.48 -24.74
C MET A 216 20.18 4.15 -23.47
N VAL A 217 20.75 4.40 -22.27
CA VAL A 217 20.03 4.21 -20.99
C VAL A 217 18.75 5.03 -20.98
N SER A 218 18.84 6.34 -21.26
CA SER A 218 17.68 7.24 -21.23
C SER A 218 16.57 6.79 -22.19
N ARG A 219 16.94 6.31 -23.38
CA ARG A 219 16.00 5.82 -24.38
C ARG A 219 15.32 4.52 -23.95
N ILE A 220 16.09 3.56 -23.42
CA ILE A 220 15.56 2.28 -22.93
C ILE A 220 14.66 2.53 -21.71
N THR A 221 15.11 3.29 -20.72
CA THR A 221 14.32 3.56 -19.50
C THR A 221 13.05 4.34 -19.82
N GLY A 222 13.11 5.30 -20.75
CA GLY A 222 11.95 6.05 -21.20
C GLY A 222 10.93 5.17 -21.93
N LEU A 223 11.39 4.29 -22.82
CA LEU A 223 10.54 3.35 -23.54
C LEU A 223 9.90 2.30 -22.61
N LEU A 224 10.66 1.76 -21.65
CA LEU A 224 10.12 0.82 -20.67
C LEU A 224 9.12 1.51 -19.72
N GLY A 225 9.37 2.77 -19.37
CA GLY A 225 8.44 3.58 -18.59
C GLY A 225 7.13 3.88 -19.31
N SER A 226 7.17 4.08 -20.64
CA SER A 226 5.96 4.35 -21.43
C SER A 226 5.04 3.13 -21.58
N ILE A 227 5.51 1.91 -21.25
CA ILE A 227 4.67 0.69 -21.23
C ILE A 227 3.46 0.87 -20.30
N ARG A 228 3.63 1.51 -19.14
CA ARG A 228 2.53 1.70 -18.19
C ARG A 228 1.37 2.50 -18.79
N LEU A 229 1.67 3.50 -19.61
CA LEU A 229 0.67 4.31 -20.32
C LEU A 229 0.09 3.59 -21.54
N ALA A 230 0.97 2.98 -22.35
CA ALA A 230 0.57 2.36 -23.61
C ALA A 230 -0.28 1.09 -23.40
N PHE A 231 0.03 0.30 -22.37
CA PHE A 231 -0.62 -0.99 -22.12
C PHE A 231 -1.70 -0.92 -21.04
N GLY A 232 -1.75 0.13 -20.21
CA GLY A 232 -2.76 0.28 -19.16
C GLY A 232 -2.79 -0.92 -18.22
N SER A 233 -3.93 -1.60 -18.12
CA SER A 233 -4.10 -2.81 -17.30
C SER A 233 -3.21 -3.99 -17.72
N ASN A 234 -2.77 -4.03 -18.99
CA ASN A 234 -1.91 -5.09 -19.51
C ASN A 234 -0.41 -4.82 -19.30
N ALA A 235 -0.06 -3.67 -18.72
CA ALA A 235 1.34 -3.27 -18.55
C ALA A 235 2.15 -4.27 -17.72
N PHE A 236 1.57 -4.79 -16.64
CA PHE A 236 2.22 -5.77 -15.78
C PHE A 236 2.66 -7.01 -16.57
N GLY A 237 1.76 -7.60 -17.37
CA GLY A 237 2.06 -8.78 -18.18
C GLY A 237 3.11 -8.52 -19.26
N MET A 238 3.09 -7.34 -19.89
CA MET A 238 4.13 -6.97 -20.85
C MET A 238 5.51 -6.86 -20.16
N LEU A 239 5.57 -6.22 -19.00
CA LEU A 239 6.81 -6.02 -18.25
C LEU A 239 7.40 -7.33 -17.72
N THR A 240 6.57 -8.24 -17.20
CA THR A 240 7.05 -9.57 -16.78
C THR A 240 7.49 -10.42 -17.98
N SER A 241 6.80 -10.33 -19.12
CA SER A 241 7.24 -11.02 -20.35
C SER A 241 8.60 -10.52 -20.86
N LEU A 242 8.88 -9.22 -20.72
CA LEU A 242 10.19 -8.64 -21.05
C LEU A 242 11.27 -9.11 -20.09
N PHE A 243 10.95 -9.23 -18.79
CA PHE A 243 11.86 -9.77 -17.80
C PHE A 243 12.26 -11.21 -18.12
N ASP A 244 11.28 -12.08 -18.36
CA ASP A 244 11.50 -13.52 -18.59
C ASP A 244 12.27 -13.78 -19.89
N ARG A 245 12.15 -12.89 -20.88
CA ARG A 245 12.84 -12.99 -22.16
C ARG A 245 14.29 -12.49 -22.10
N SER A 246 14.66 -11.72 -21.09
CA SER A 246 16.02 -11.20 -20.92
C SER A 246 16.85 -12.16 -20.06
N PRO A 247 17.84 -12.89 -20.63
CA PRO A 247 18.56 -13.92 -19.88
C PRO A 247 19.58 -13.31 -18.89
N PRO A 248 19.70 -13.86 -17.67
CA PRO A 248 20.72 -13.45 -16.68
C PRO A 248 22.15 -13.86 -17.08
N SER A 249 22.29 -14.73 -18.07
CA SER A 249 23.55 -15.37 -18.46
C SER A 249 23.88 -15.16 -19.93
N TYR A 250 25.17 -15.13 -20.25
CA TYR A 250 25.69 -15.05 -21.61
C TYR A 250 26.16 -16.43 -22.09
N SER A 251 25.78 -16.85 -23.30
CA SER A 251 26.09 -18.17 -23.87
C SER A 251 27.13 -18.16 -25.00
N GLY A 252 27.82 -17.04 -25.23
CA GLY A 252 28.87 -16.93 -26.24
C GLY A 252 30.29 -17.22 -25.70
N SER A 253 31.26 -17.25 -26.61
CA SER A 253 32.68 -17.40 -26.24
C SER A 253 33.17 -16.21 -25.42
N THR A 254 33.99 -16.46 -24.40
CA THR A 254 34.68 -15.46 -23.56
C THR A 254 36.21 -15.64 -23.60
N ALA A 255 36.72 -16.27 -24.66
CA ALA A 255 38.12 -16.70 -24.75
C ALA A 255 39.13 -15.55 -24.96
N THR A 256 38.70 -14.41 -25.50
CA THR A 256 39.56 -13.24 -25.74
C THR A 256 39.03 -12.02 -24.98
N PRO A 257 39.87 -11.01 -24.68
CA PRO A 257 39.43 -9.81 -23.96
C PRO A 257 38.25 -9.10 -24.63
N SER A 258 38.27 -8.97 -25.97
CA SER A 258 37.16 -8.36 -26.70
C SER A 258 35.87 -9.20 -26.65
N ARG A 259 35.98 -10.53 -26.56
CA ARG A 259 34.84 -11.43 -26.35
C ARG A 259 34.30 -11.36 -24.93
N GLN A 260 35.17 -11.19 -23.92
CA GLN A 260 34.75 -10.92 -22.54
C GLN A 260 34.00 -9.60 -22.43
N GLN A 261 34.45 -8.55 -23.14
CA GLN A 261 33.70 -7.29 -23.17
C GLN A 261 32.36 -7.44 -23.89
N GLN A 262 32.28 -8.20 -24.99
CA GLN A 262 31.01 -8.52 -25.64
C GLN A 262 30.02 -9.18 -24.67
N ALA A 263 30.49 -10.16 -23.87
CA ALA A 263 29.69 -10.79 -22.83
C ALA A 263 29.25 -9.78 -21.76
N THR A 264 30.16 -8.93 -21.29
CA THR A 264 29.89 -7.88 -20.30
C THR A 264 28.84 -6.88 -20.79
N ASN A 265 28.94 -6.44 -22.05
CA ASN A 265 27.95 -5.54 -22.67
C ASN A 265 26.57 -6.20 -22.77
N SER A 266 26.51 -7.47 -23.17
CA SER A 266 25.25 -8.22 -23.23
C SER A 266 24.62 -8.39 -21.86
N LEU A 267 25.41 -8.75 -20.85
CA LEU A 267 24.94 -8.90 -19.47
C LEU A 267 24.48 -7.55 -18.89
N ALA A 268 25.22 -6.48 -19.13
CA ALA A 268 24.84 -5.13 -18.70
C ALA A 268 23.52 -4.70 -19.34
N MET A 269 23.32 -4.97 -20.63
CA MET A 269 22.08 -4.63 -21.33
C MET A 269 20.89 -5.45 -20.81
N ASN A 270 21.08 -6.75 -20.57
CA ASN A 270 20.04 -7.61 -20.00
C ASN A 270 19.70 -7.18 -18.57
N ALA A 271 20.70 -6.91 -17.73
CA ALA A 271 20.50 -6.42 -16.37
C ALA A 271 19.75 -5.08 -16.34
N LEU A 272 20.12 -4.14 -17.22
CA LEU A 272 19.40 -2.87 -17.36
C LEU A 272 17.92 -3.09 -17.68
N VAL A 273 17.62 -3.91 -18.68
CA VAL A 273 16.22 -4.23 -19.04
C VAL A 273 15.50 -4.86 -17.87
N ARG A 274 16.05 -5.91 -17.26
CA ARG A 274 15.45 -6.66 -16.15
C ARG A 274 15.16 -5.78 -14.93
N GLN A 275 16.12 -4.97 -14.51
CA GLN A 275 15.99 -4.10 -13.34
C GLN A 275 14.96 -3.00 -13.57
N VAL A 276 14.95 -2.40 -14.78
CA VAL A 276 13.99 -1.36 -15.12
C VAL A 276 12.58 -1.93 -15.26
N VAL A 277 12.39 -3.09 -15.91
CA VAL A 277 11.05 -3.67 -16.04
C VAL A 277 10.49 -4.14 -14.70
N ILE A 278 11.29 -4.66 -13.77
CA ILE A 278 10.83 -4.96 -12.41
C ILE A 278 10.38 -3.67 -11.71
N ALA A 279 11.18 -2.60 -11.80
CA ALA A 279 10.84 -1.32 -11.20
C ALA A 279 9.53 -0.75 -11.76
N GLU A 280 9.32 -0.85 -13.08
CA GLU A 280 8.09 -0.42 -13.74
C GLU A 280 6.91 -1.35 -13.43
N ALA A 281 7.14 -2.66 -13.29
CA ALA A 281 6.11 -3.65 -12.97
C ALA A 281 5.62 -3.50 -11.52
N ALA A 282 6.54 -3.22 -10.59
CA ALA A 282 6.21 -2.88 -9.22
C ALA A 282 5.30 -1.64 -9.16
N LYS A 283 5.62 -0.59 -9.92
CA LYS A 283 4.74 0.59 -10.03
C LYS A 283 3.38 0.25 -10.65
N ALA A 284 3.36 -0.58 -11.71
CA ALA A 284 2.13 -1.02 -12.39
C ALA A 284 1.22 -1.88 -11.50
N ALA A 285 1.80 -2.64 -10.57
CA ALA A 285 1.03 -3.44 -9.62
C ALA A 285 0.22 -2.57 -8.63
N VAL A 286 0.67 -1.35 -8.34
CA VAL A 286 -0.04 -0.46 -7.41
C VAL A 286 -0.90 0.57 -8.15
N VAL A 287 -0.42 1.06 -9.30
CA VAL A 287 -1.09 2.11 -10.07
C VAL A 287 -1.09 1.83 -11.57
N THR A 288 -2.28 1.94 -12.16
CA THR A 288 -2.49 2.04 -13.61
C THR A 288 -2.43 3.49 -14.06
N GLN A 289 -1.76 3.73 -15.19
CA GLN A 289 -1.69 5.05 -15.82
C GLN A 289 -2.67 5.12 -16.99
N THR A 290 -3.44 6.19 -17.03
CA THR A 290 -4.36 6.50 -18.12
C THR A 290 -4.16 7.96 -18.53
N SER A 291 -4.25 8.26 -19.82
CA SER A 291 -4.26 9.64 -20.31
C SER A 291 -5.67 10.06 -20.69
N VAL A 292 -6.06 11.25 -20.26
CA VAL A 292 -7.28 11.91 -20.71
C VAL A 292 -6.87 13.11 -21.53
N THR A 293 -7.22 13.07 -22.81
CA THR A 293 -6.92 14.12 -23.77
C THR A 293 -8.12 15.07 -23.82
N THR A 294 -8.04 16.20 -23.10
CA THR A 294 -9.09 17.22 -23.15
C THR A 294 -8.71 18.33 -24.14
N PRO A 295 -9.56 18.65 -25.13
CA PRO A 295 -9.34 19.82 -25.97
C PRO A 295 -9.51 21.09 -25.12
N VAL A 296 -8.43 21.83 -24.91
CA VAL A 296 -8.53 23.14 -24.26
C VAL A 296 -9.02 24.13 -25.31
N SER A 297 -10.25 24.61 -25.14
CA SER A 297 -10.74 25.75 -25.89
C SER A 297 -9.90 26.95 -25.46
N ALA A 298 -9.03 27.45 -26.36
CA ALA A 298 -8.28 28.67 -26.09
C ALA A 298 -9.28 29.79 -25.79
N ALA A 299 -9.28 30.31 -24.56
CA ALA A 299 -10.15 31.43 -24.19
C ALA A 299 -9.84 32.60 -25.14
N ALA A 300 -10.81 32.95 -25.99
CA ALA A 300 -10.69 34.07 -26.90
C ALA A 300 -10.53 35.34 -26.06
N GLY A 301 -9.32 35.90 -26.03
CA GLY A 301 -9.10 37.24 -25.49
C GLY A 301 -10.05 38.21 -26.20
N LYS A 302 -10.73 39.07 -25.42
CA LYS A 302 -11.63 40.10 -25.94
C LYS A 302 -10.85 41.03 -26.89
N GLY A 303 -10.85 40.72 -28.19
CA GLY A 303 -10.15 41.52 -29.22
C GLY A 303 -9.65 40.76 -30.45
N ALA A 304 -9.63 39.42 -30.49
CA ALA A 304 -9.18 38.69 -31.68
C ALA A 304 -10.28 38.55 -32.75
N SER A 305 -9.95 38.83 -34.01
CA SER A 305 -10.87 38.66 -35.14
C SER A 305 -11.19 37.18 -35.40
N LYS A 306 -12.41 36.87 -35.87
CA LYS A 306 -12.89 35.50 -36.16
C LYS A 306 -11.92 34.68 -37.03
N ALA A 307 -11.17 35.33 -37.92
CA ALA A 307 -10.18 34.68 -38.79
C ALA A 307 -8.89 34.28 -38.06
N GLN A 308 -8.48 34.98 -36.99
CA GLN A 308 -7.31 34.62 -36.18
C GLN A 308 -7.59 33.50 -35.17
N ALA A 309 -8.85 33.31 -34.78
CA ALA A 309 -9.27 32.20 -33.92
C ALA A 309 -9.30 30.84 -34.64
N LEU A 310 -9.52 30.84 -35.97
CA LEU A 310 -9.56 29.64 -36.81
C LEU A 310 -8.16 29.11 -37.21
N ALA A 311 -7.09 29.85 -36.94
CA ALA A 311 -5.72 29.51 -37.36
C ALA A 311 -4.77 29.11 -36.22
N ARG A 312 -5.21 29.09 -34.96
CA ARG A 312 -4.39 28.60 -33.84
C ARG A 312 -4.60 27.10 -33.68
N PRO A 313 -3.55 26.26 -33.67
CA PRO A 313 -3.70 24.85 -33.31
C PRO A 313 -4.30 24.80 -31.91
N ALA A 314 -5.37 24.03 -31.74
CA ALA A 314 -5.95 23.77 -30.43
C ALA A 314 -4.84 23.18 -29.55
N SER A 315 -4.50 23.87 -28.44
CA SER A 315 -3.58 23.32 -27.46
C SER A 315 -4.28 22.15 -26.78
N VAL A 316 -3.85 20.94 -27.11
CA VAL A 316 -4.31 19.73 -26.45
C VAL A 316 -3.55 19.62 -25.13
N GLN A 317 -4.26 19.54 -24.00
CA GLN A 317 -3.65 19.16 -22.73
C GLN A 317 -3.90 17.67 -22.51
N THR A 318 -2.81 16.91 -22.43
CA THR A 318 -2.84 15.50 -22.02
C THR A 318 -2.63 15.46 -20.51
N ILE A 319 -3.65 15.04 -19.77
CA ILE A 319 -3.57 14.84 -18.32
C ILE A 319 -3.34 13.34 -18.09
N THR A 320 -2.24 12.98 -17.44
CA THR A 320 -1.99 11.61 -16.98
C THR A 320 -2.62 11.40 -15.60
N SER A 321 -3.65 10.56 -15.52
CA SER A 321 -4.24 10.11 -14.26
C SER A 321 -3.57 8.84 -13.74
N LEU A 322 -3.34 8.82 -12.44
CA LEU A 322 -2.87 7.67 -11.67
C LEU A 322 -4.07 7.06 -10.94
N THR A 323 -4.48 5.86 -11.35
CA THR A 323 -5.59 5.13 -10.72
C THR A 323 -5.05 3.90 -9.99
N PRO A 324 -5.48 3.59 -8.75
CA PRO A 324 -5.08 2.37 -8.08
C PRO A 324 -5.40 1.14 -8.95
N THR A 325 -4.44 0.23 -9.08
CA THR A 325 -4.64 -1.02 -9.82
C THR A 325 -5.67 -1.87 -9.10
N ILE A 326 -6.75 -2.25 -9.78
CA ILE A 326 -7.84 -3.04 -9.19
C ILE A 326 -7.56 -4.52 -9.45
N TYR A 327 -7.69 -5.33 -8.40
CA TYR A 327 -7.57 -6.77 -8.48
C TYR A 327 -8.93 -7.45 -8.27
N ASP A 328 -9.18 -8.55 -8.97
CA ASP A 328 -10.44 -9.30 -8.87
C ASP A 328 -10.63 -9.93 -7.48
N SER A 329 -9.54 -10.21 -6.76
CA SER A 329 -9.58 -10.79 -5.42
C SER A 329 -8.30 -10.51 -4.64
N TYR A 330 -8.37 -10.66 -3.33
CA TYR A 330 -7.19 -10.60 -2.47
C TYR A 330 -6.12 -11.61 -2.91
N GLN A 331 -6.51 -12.84 -3.24
CA GLN A 331 -5.57 -13.87 -3.70
C GLN A 331 -4.91 -13.52 -5.04
N ALA A 332 -5.62 -12.87 -5.96
CA ALA A 332 -5.04 -12.39 -7.22
C ALA A 332 -3.95 -11.32 -6.97
N ALA A 333 -4.21 -10.38 -6.04
CA ALA A 333 -3.21 -9.39 -5.64
C ALA A 333 -1.99 -10.04 -4.98
N ILE A 334 -2.20 -11.05 -4.12
CA ILE A 334 -1.11 -11.81 -3.48
C ILE A 334 -0.26 -12.54 -4.53
N LYS A 335 -0.89 -13.16 -5.53
CA LYS A 335 -0.17 -13.83 -6.62
C LYS A 335 0.73 -12.86 -7.38
N VAL A 336 0.23 -11.65 -7.68
CA VAL A 336 1.03 -10.61 -8.34
C VAL A 336 2.20 -10.14 -7.46
N ARG A 337 1.97 -10.01 -6.14
CA ARG A 337 3.07 -9.71 -5.20
C ARG A 337 4.12 -10.81 -5.20
N GLU A 338 3.72 -12.08 -5.06
CA GLU A 338 4.65 -13.22 -5.03
C GLU A 338 5.45 -13.28 -6.32
N GLU A 339 4.79 -13.12 -7.47
CA GLU A 339 5.41 -13.10 -8.79
C GLU A 339 6.49 -11.99 -8.93
N LEU A 340 6.22 -10.81 -8.36
CA LEU A 340 7.19 -9.71 -8.32
C LEU A 340 8.34 -9.98 -7.36
N VAL A 341 8.03 -10.46 -6.15
CA VAL A 341 9.04 -10.74 -5.13
C VAL A 341 10.01 -11.81 -5.61
N ASP A 342 9.52 -12.88 -6.25
CA ASP A 342 10.36 -13.93 -6.81
C ASP A 342 11.33 -13.40 -7.89
N ARG A 343 10.85 -12.47 -8.73
CA ARG A 343 11.70 -11.83 -9.76
C ARG A 343 12.70 -10.85 -9.15
N ILE A 344 12.32 -10.10 -8.12
CA ILE A 344 13.23 -9.23 -7.37
C ILE A 344 14.31 -10.07 -6.69
N ASP A 345 13.94 -11.19 -6.06
CA ASP A 345 14.87 -12.09 -5.38
C ASP A 345 15.84 -12.72 -6.41
N THR A 346 15.34 -13.19 -7.56
CA THR A 346 16.17 -13.69 -8.67
C THR A 346 17.16 -12.64 -9.19
N GLU A 347 16.73 -11.38 -9.33
CA GLU A 347 17.62 -10.29 -9.78
C GLU A 347 18.64 -9.90 -8.69
N SER A 348 18.22 -9.97 -7.42
CA SER A 348 19.09 -9.68 -6.27
C SER A 348 20.19 -10.73 -6.11
N GLU A 349 19.91 -11.99 -6.42
CA GLU A 349 20.91 -13.06 -6.44
C GLU A 349 21.88 -12.96 -7.62
N ALA A 350 21.42 -12.42 -8.75
CA ALA A 350 22.22 -12.30 -9.96
C ALA A 350 23.17 -11.10 -9.95
N THR A 351 22.85 -10.03 -9.20
CA THR A 351 23.65 -8.80 -9.20
C THR A 351 24.85 -8.87 -8.27
N PRO A 352 26.08 -8.58 -8.74
CA PRO A 352 27.25 -8.44 -7.88
C PRO A 352 27.41 -7.01 -7.31
N ASN A 353 26.49 -6.09 -7.62
CA ASN A 353 26.58 -4.69 -7.23
C ASN A 353 25.74 -4.42 -5.97
N ASP A 354 26.41 -4.05 -4.88
CA ASP A 354 25.81 -3.76 -3.57
C ASP A 354 24.74 -2.65 -3.62
N GLU A 355 24.94 -1.60 -4.43
CA GLU A 355 23.96 -0.51 -4.55
C GLU A 355 22.67 -0.99 -5.22
N ILE A 356 22.79 -1.83 -6.26
CA ILE A 356 21.63 -2.45 -6.90
C ILE A 356 20.93 -3.38 -5.91
N TYR A 357 21.69 -4.20 -5.18
CA TYR A 357 21.13 -5.09 -4.16
C TYR A 357 20.31 -4.34 -3.10
N VAL A 358 20.84 -3.23 -2.57
CA VAL A 358 20.14 -2.40 -1.59
C VAL A 358 18.86 -1.79 -2.18
N THR A 359 18.92 -1.23 -3.39
CA THR A 359 17.74 -0.63 -4.02
C THR A 359 16.66 -1.66 -4.37
N LEU A 360 17.03 -2.88 -4.76
CA LEU A 360 16.11 -3.99 -4.98
C LEU A 360 15.47 -4.49 -3.68
N SER A 361 16.23 -4.60 -2.58
CA SER A 361 15.71 -4.97 -1.27
C SER A 361 14.72 -3.94 -0.71
N ASP A 362 15.02 -2.66 -0.92
CA ASP A 362 14.10 -1.56 -0.62
C ASP A 362 12.82 -1.64 -1.45
N LEU A 363 12.94 -1.91 -2.76
CA LEU A 363 11.78 -2.08 -3.64
C LEU A 363 10.92 -3.27 -3.21
N ARG A 364 11.54 -4.40 -2.86
CA ARG A 364 10.87 -5.59 -2.33
C ARG A 364 10.02 -5.26 -1.11
N THR A 365 10.59 -4.51 -0.17
CA THR A 365 9.89 -4.06 1.03
C THR A 365 8.67 -3.21 0.69
N SER A 366 8.82 -2.26 -0.24
CA SER A 366 7.69 -1.45 -0.71
C SER A 366 6.61 -2.25 -1.45
N VAL A 367 6.98 -3.24 -2.27
CA VAL A 367 6.01 -4.13 -2.95
C VAL A 367 5.20 -4.90 -1.93
N VAL A 368 5.83 -5.47 -0.90
CA VAL A 368 5.14 -6.23 0.16
C VAL A 368 4.19 -5.36 0.96
N GLN A 369 4.54 -4.10 1.20
CA GLN A 369 3.69 -3.15 1.92
C GLN A 369 2.55 -2.58 1.05
N ALA A 370 2.76 -2.48 -0.27
CA ALA A 370 1.82 -1.83 -1.18
C ALA A 370 0.83 -2.78 -1.85
N VAL A 371 1.15 -4.08 -1.95
CA VAL A 371 0.31 -5.07 -2.62
C VAL A 371 -0.08 -6.18 -1.62
N PRO A 372 -1.39 -6.41 -1.35
CA PRO A 372 -2.53 -5.68 -1.87
C PRO A 372 -2.66 -4.28 -1.25
N ASN A 373 -3.24 -3.33 -1.99
CA ASN A 373 -3.37 -1.96 -1.51
C ASN A 373 -4.26 -1.93 -0.25
N PRO A 374 -3.77 -1.44 0.91
CA PRO A 374 -4.54 -1.41 2.15
C PRO A 374 -5.84 -0.61 2.07
N GLU A 375 -5.97 0.28 1.08
CA GLU A 375 -7.18 1.08 0.86
C GLU A 375 -8.25 0.32 0.06
N GLN A 376 -7.89 -0.77 -0.60
CA GLN A 376 -8.82 -1.58 -1.38
C GLN A 376 -9.43 -2.67 -0.50
N ASN A 377 -10.76 -2.63 -0.34
CA ASN A 377 -11.48 -3.76 0.24
C ASN A 377 -11.64 -4.87 -0.81
N LEU A 378 -10.61 -5.71 -0.94
CA LEU A 378 -10.59 -6.81 -1.90
C LEU A 378 -11.35 -8.01 -1.36
N ALA A 379 -12.29 -8.52 -2.15
CA ALA A 379 -13.03 -9.73 -1.82
C ALA A 379 -12.09 -10.94 -1.70
N ARG A 380 -12.42 -11.84 -0.78
CA ARG A 380 -11.66 -13.07 -0.50
C ARG A 380 -12.33 -14.25 -1.17
N ILE A 381 -11.53 -15.14 -1.76
CA ILE A 381 -12.05 -16.38 -2.34
C ILE A 381 -12.36 -17.34 -1.18
N VAL A 382 -13.61 -17.80 -1.13
CA VAL A 382 -14.13 -18.78 -0.18
C VAL A 382 -14.66 -19.96 -0.96
N GLN A 383 -14.48 -21.17 -0.40
CA GLN A 383 -15.05 -22.38 -0.97
C GLN A 383 -16.49 -22.55 -0.48
N TYR A 384 -17.42 -22.70 -1.42
CA TYR A 384 -18.83 -22.99 -1.19
C TYR A 384 -19.20 -24.32 -1.84
N VAL A 385 -19.88 -25.20 -1.10
CA VAL A 385 -20.35 -26.48 -1.63
C VAL A 385 -21.88 -26.48 -1.66
N PRO A 386 -22.52 -26.32 -2.82
CA PRO A 386 -23.97 -26.43 -2.93
C PRO A 386 -24.39 -27.87 -2.68
N ARG A 387 -25.47 -28.08 -1.91
CA ARG A 387 -25.97 -29.43 -1.58
C ARG A 387 -26.68 -30.10 -2.76
N GLU A 388 -27.22 -29.29 -3.66
CA GLU A 388 -27.96 -29.72 -4.85
C GLU A 388 -27.44 -28.98 -6.08
N THR A 389 -27.79 -29.45 -7.28
CA THR A 389 -27.39 -28.77 -8.51
C THR A 389 -28.20 -27.49 -8.69
N LEU A 390 -27.55 -26.33 -8.59
CA LEU A 390 -28.20 -25.02 -8.62
C LEU A 390 -27.71 -24.17 -9.80
N PRO A 391 -28.56 -23.29 -10.35
CA PRO A 391 -28.10 -22.26 -11.28
C PRO A 391 -27.17 -21.26 -10.59
N SER A 392 -26.15 -20.76 -11.31
CA SER A 392 -25.24 -19.69 -10.84
C SER A 392 -25.98 -18.46 -10.31
N LEU A 393 -27.10 -18.10 -10.93
CA LEU A 393 -27.95 -16.99 -10.52
C LEU A 393 -28.58 -17.20 -9.13
N LEU A 394 -29.01 -18.43 -8.83
CA LEU A 394 -29.56 -18.76 -7.53
C LEU A 394 -28.46 -18.81 -6.45
N VAL A 395 -27.28 -19.33 -6.80
CA VAL A 395 -26.12 -19.34 -5.90
C VAL A 395 -25.66 -17.90 -5.59
N ALA A 396 -25.61 -17.02 -6.59
CA ALA A 396 -25.29 -15.60 -6.40
C ALA A 396 -26.28 -14.92 -5.45
N TYR A 397 -27.58 -15.14 -5.65
CA TYR A 397 -28.61 -14.61 -4.75
C TYR A 397 -28.50 -15.15 -3.33
N GLN A 398 -28.20 -16.44 -3.15
CA GLN A 398 -28.06 -17.06 -1.82
C GLN A 398 -26.85 -16.54 -1.04
N ILE A 399 -25.72 -16.29 -1.72
CA ILE A 399 -24.46 -15.91 -1.06
C ILE A 399 -24.33 -14.40 -0.91
N TYR A 400 -24.74 -13.64 -1.93
CA TYR A 400 -24.52 -12.19 -1.98
C TYR A 400 -25.79 -11.37 -1.76
N GLY A 401 -26.98 -12.00 -1.77
CA GLY A 401 -28.25 -11.28 -1.81
C GLY A 401 -28.51 -10.58 -3.16
N ASP A 402 -27.63 -10.78 -4.14
CA ASP A 402 -27.68 -10.15 -5.46
C ASP A 402 -27.44 -11.19 -6.56
N ALA A 403 -28.41 -11.31 -7.47
CA ALA A 403 -28.36 -12.20 -8.62
C ALA A 403 -27.44 -11.68 -9.74
N GLY A 404 -27.07 -10.39 -9.74
CA GLY A 404 -26.23 -9.76 -10.76
C GLY A 404 -24.80 -10.31 -10.83
N ARG A 405 -24.34 -11.00 -9.79
CA ARG A 405 -23.00 -11.62 -9.73
C ARG A 405 -22.96 -13.08 -10.21
N ALA A 406 -23.99 -13.53 -10.92
CA ALA A 406 -24.07 -14.88 -11.47
C ALA A 406 -22.94 -15.18 -12.46
N ASP A 407 -22.66 -14.25 -13.37
CA ASP A 407 -21.64 -14.40 -14.41
C ASP A 407 -20.24 -14.51 -13.82
N GLU A 408 -19.99 -13.82 -12.70
CA GLU A 408 -18.74 -13.91 -11.96
C GLU A 408 -18.50 -15.32 -11.40
N ILE A 409 -19.52 -15.94 -10.81
CA ILE A 409 -19.45 -17.32 -10.30
C ILE A 409 -19.22 -18.29 -11.47
N ALA A 410 -19.91 -18.10 -12.58
CA ALA A 410 -19.77 -18.95 -13.76
C ALA A 410 -18.36 -18.83 -14.37
N ALA A 411 -17.84 -17.61 -14.54
CA ALA A 411 -16.49 -17.39 -15.06
C ALA A 411 -15.41 -18.04 -14.18
N ARG A 412 -15.53 -17.88 -12.86
CA ARG A 412 -14.55 -18.39 -11.89
C ARG A 412 -14.51 -19.92 -11.83
N ASN A 413 -15.67 -20.56 -11.89
CA ASN A 413 -15.78 -22.01 -11.71
C ASN A 413 -15.78 -22.78 -13.04
N SER A 414 -15.85 -22.08 -14.18
CA SER A 414 -15.88 -22.66 -15.53
C SER A 414 -16.78 -23.91 -15.65
N PRO A 415 -18.05 -23.86 -15.21
CA PRO A 415 -18.93 -25.00 -15.29
C PRO A 415 -19.28 -25.30 -16.75
N ARG A 416 -19.66 -26.56 -17.04
CA ARG A 416 -20.15 -26.94 -18.38
C ARG A 416 -21.32 -26.07 -18.86
N HIS A 417 -22.16 -25.63 -17.94
CA HIS A 417 -23.25 -24.69 -18.21
C HIS A 417 -23.52 -23.82 -16.98
N PRO A 418 -23.67 -22.48 -17.09
CA PRO A 418 -23.92 -21.58 -15.96
C PRO A 418 -25.18 -21.91 -15.15
N GLY A 419 -26.17 -22.55 -15.78
CA GLY A 419 -27.40 -23.01 -15.13
C GLY A 419 -27.28 -24.31 -14.31
N PHE A 420 -26.14 -24.99 -14.36
CA PHE A 420 -25.94 -26.29 -13.72
C PHE A 420 -24.61 -26.35 -12.97
N LEU A 421 -24.57 -25.73 -11.79
CA LEU A 421 -23.47 -25.94 -10.83
C LEU A 421 -23.78 -27.20 -10.04
N MET A 422 -23.04 -28.29 -10.29
CA MET A 422 -23.36 -29.60 -9.72
C MET A 422 -23.26 -29.60 -8.18
N GLY A 423 -24.30 -30.13 -7.52
CA GLY A 423 -24.30 -30.33 -6.07
C GLY A 423 -23.17 -31.26 -5.62
N GLY A 424 -22.53 -30.93 -4.50
CA GLY A 424 -21.40 -31.66 -3.93
C GLY A 424 -20.02 -31.23 -4.45
N ASN A 425 -19.94 -30.45 -5.53
CA ASN A 425 -18.66 -29.91 -6.01
C ASN A 425 -18.28 -28.64 -5.25
N GLN A 426 -16.98 -28.46 -4.99
CA GLN A 426 -16.47 -27.20 -4.46
C GLN A 426 -16.54 -26.10 -5.52
N LEU A 427 -17.18 -25.00 -5.17
CA LEU A 427 -17.22 -23.77 -5.96
C LEU A 427 -16.41 -22.68 -5.26
N GLU A 428 -15.65 -21.93 -6.03
CA GLU A 428 -15.00 -20.71 -5.60
C GLU A 428 -15.97 -19.52 -5.72
N VAL A 429 -16.16 -18.80 -4.63
CA VAL A 429 -17.02 -17.61 -4.54
C VAL A 429 -16.29 -16.48 -3.81
N LEU A 430 -16.62 -15.23 -4.10
CA LEU A 430 -16.01 -14.05 -3.49
C LEU A 430 -16.79 -13.59 -2.26
N ALA A 431 -16.29 -13.87 -1.06
CA ALA A 431 -16.82 -13.26 0.16
C ALA A 431 -16.36 -11.81 0.27
N ASN A 432 -17.27 -10.92 0.66
CA ASN A 432 -16.94 -9.52 0.96
C ASN A 432 -15.87 -9.47 2.07
N GLY A 433 -14.84 -8.65 1.85
CA GLY A 433 -13.71 -8.48 2.76
C GLY A 433 -14.03 -7.62 3.98
#